data_AF-A0A804RLP4-F1
#
_entry.id   AF-A0A804RLP4-F1
#
_cell.length_a   1.000
_cell.length_b   1.000
_cell.length_c   1.000
_cell.angle_alpha   90.00
_cell.angle_beta   90.00
_cell.angle_gamma   90.00
#
_symmetry.space_group_name_H-M   'P 1'
#
loop_
_entity.id
_entity.type
_entity.pdbx_description
1 polymer ?
#
loop_
_entity_poly.entity_id
_entity_poly.type
_entity_poly.pdbx_seq_one_letter_code
_entity_poly.pdbx_strand_id
1 'polypeptide(L)'
;MVQIHVAGIESSVPLTWAKLEELNQDLLGTVMGLVDGAVMGKGSGWLPRPRDESRKDMVDEIVLVGGGARMPKLSQLVEDYFHGRRPNSRKGVELEDAIVRSTTILSRHKAAHYLEECFDYLYDKDGRGLPSFVFRTSD
;
A
#
# COMPACT_ATOMS: atom_id res chain seq x y z
N MET A 1 -15.68 -21.15 0.29
CA MET A 1 -15.81 -22.04 -0.89
C MET A 1 -15.91 -21.17 -2.12
N VAL A 2 -15.23 -21.52 -3.20
CA VAL A 2 -15.44 -20.88 -4.50
C VAL A 2 -16.27 -21.82 -5.34
N GLN A 3 -17.43 -21.34 -5.79
CA GLN A 3 -18.29 -22.05 -6.70
C GLN A 3 -17.96 -21.61 -8.12
N ILE A 4 -17.63 -22.58 -8.97
CA ILE A 4 -17.34 -22.36 -10.38
C ILE A 4 -18.43 -23.08 -11.17
N HIS A 5 -19.18 -22.32 -11.96
CA HIS A 5 -20.20 -22.83 -12.86
C HIS A 5 -19.74 -22.60 -14.30
N VAL A 6 -19.33 -23.67 -14.98
CA VAL A 6 -18.91 -23.62 -16.39
C VAL A 6 -19.57 -24.79 -17.12
N ALA A 7 -20.30 -24.49 -18.21
CA ALA A 7 -20.91 -25.48 -19.09
C ALA A 7 -21.79 -26.54 -18.38
N GLY A 8 -22.56 -26.14 -17.37
CA GLY A 8 -23.45 -27.03 -16.62
C GLY A 8 -22.77 -27.91 -15.57
N ILE A 9 -21.46 -27.76 -15.37
CA ILE A 9 -20.72 -28.42 -14.30
C ILE A 9 -20.59 -27.44 -13.13
N GLU A 10 -21.13 -27.84 -11.97
CA GLU A 10 -20.96 -27.13 -10.70
C GLU A 10 -19.80 -27.77 -9.93
N SER A 11 -18.74 -27.00 -9.69
CA SER A 11 -17.63 -27.43 -8.83
C SER A 11 -17.49 -26.48 -7.66
N SER A 12 -17.39 -27.03 -6.45
CA SER A 12 -17.13 -26.28 -5.23
C SER A 12 -15.84 -26.78 -4.61
N VAL A 13 -14.83 -25.92 -4.57
CA VAL A 13 -13.53 -26.22 -3.95
C VAL A 13 -13.28 -25.23 -2.81
N PRO A 14 -12.77 -25.67 -1.65
CA PRO A 14 -12.29 -24.74 -0.63
C PRO A 14 -11.04 -24.02 -1.14
N LEU A 15 -11.15 -22.70 -1.35
CA LEU A 15 -9.99 -21.84 -1.59
C LEU A 15 -9.47 -21.34 -0.24
N THR A 16 -8.34 -21.88 0.19
CA THR A 16 -7.63 -21.41 1.38
C THR A 16 -6.72 -20.23 1.02
N TRP A 17 -6.37 -19.40 2.00
CA TRP A 17 -5.37 -18.34 1.80
C TRP A 17 -4.04 -18.90 1.33
N ALA A 18 -3.58 -20.02 1.90
CA ALA A 18 -2.37 -20.69 1.45
C ALA A 18 -2.44 -21.09 -0.03
N LYS A 19 -3.59 -21.59 -0.50
CA LYS A 19 -3.76 -21.95 -1.92
C LYS A 19 -3.81 -20.71 -2.81
N LEU A 20 -4.45 -19.62 -2.36
CA LEU A 20 -4.46 -18.37 -3.09
C LEU A 20 -3.05 -17.79 -3.22
N GLU A 21 -2.26 -17.81 -2.15
CA GLU A 21 -0.87 -17.39 -2.16
C GLU A 21 -0.01 -18.26 -3.08
N GLU A 22 -0.16 -19.58 -3.02
CA GLU A 22 0.51 -20.54 -3.91
C GLU A 22 0.23 -20.22 -5.39
N LEU A 23 -1.04 -19.97 -5.73
CA LEU A 23 -1.45 -19.66 -7.10
C LEU A 23 -0.95 -18.30 -7.60
N ASN A 24 -0.60 -17.37 -6.70
CA ASN A 24 -0.13 -16.02 -7.05
C ASN A 24 1.37 -15.81 -6.79
N GLN A 25 2.16 -16.87 -6.54
CA GLN A 25 3.59 -16.74 -6.20
C GLN A 25 4.40 -16.02 -7.28
N ASP A 26 4.11 -16.27 -8.55
CA ASP A 26 4.73 -15.63 -9.71
C ASP A 26 4.41 -14.13 -9.78
N LEU A 27 3.16 -13.75 -9.52
CA LEU A 27 2.73 -12.35 -9.46
C LEU A 27 3.36 -11.63 -8.27
N LEU A 28 3.43 -12.26 -7.10
CA LEU A 28 4.12 -11.71 -5.93
C LEU A 28 5.61 -11.50 -6.22
N GLY A 29 6.26 -12.45 -6.89
CA GLY A 29 7.65 -12.30 -7.33
C GLY A 29 7.85 -11.12 -8.29
N THR A 30 6.92 -10.94 -9.24
CA THR A 30 6.93 -9.81 -10.17
C THR A 30 6.79 -8.47 -9.46
N VAL A 31 5.86 -8.37 -8.50
CA VAL A 31 5.70 -7.16 -7.66
C VAL A 31 6.96 -6.85 -6.88
N MET A 32 7.61 -7.85 -6.26
CA MET A 32 8.87 -7.64 -5.55
C MET A 32 10.01 -7.23 -6.50
N GLY A 33 10.00 -7.70 -7.75
CA GLY A 33 10.92 -7.24 -8.79
C GLY A 33 10.75 -5.74 -9.11
N LEU A 34 9.51 -5.24 -9.12
CA LEU A 34 9.24 -3.80 -9.27
C LEU A 34 9.73 -2.99 -8.07
N VAL A 35 9.54 -3.50 -6.85
CA VAL A 35 10.06 -2.87 -5.62
C VAL A 35 11.59 -2.82 -5.65
N ASP A 36 12.27 -3.92 -6.00
CA ASP A 36 13.73 -3.96 -6.16
C ASP A 36 14.18 -2.98 -7.25
N GLY A 37 13.48 -2.93 -8.38
CA GLY A 37 13.76 -1.99 -9.46
C GLY A 37 13.67 -0.52 -9.03
N ALA A 38 12.64 -0.18 -8.24
CA ALA A 38 12.42 1.16 -7.72
C ALA A 38 13.49 1.55 -6.69
N VAL A 39 13.79 0.67 -5.73
CA VAL A 39 14.76 0.93 -4.66
C VAL A 39 16.19 0.96 -5.20
N MET A 40 16.56 0.02 -6.07
CA MET A 40 17.91 -0.10 -6.64
C MET A 40 18.15 0.84 -7.83
N GLY A 41 17.09 1.44 -8.39
CA GLY A 41 17.18 2.39 -9.50
C GLY A 41 17.48 1.73 -10.85
N LYS A 42 17.03 0.49 -11.06
CA LYS A 42 17.19 -0.23 -12.35
C LYS A 42 16.31 0.35 -13.48
N GLY A 43 15.39 1.25 -13.16
CA GLY A 43 14.41 1.80 -14.11
C GLY A 43 14.74 3.16 -14.76
N SER A 44 15.83 3.85 -14.40
CA SER A 44 16.06 5.25 -14.82
C SER A 44 17.38 5.55 -15.55
N GLY A 45 18.15 4.55 -15.97
CA GLY A 45 19.35 4.80 -16.77
C GLY A 45 20.05 3.56 -17.31
N TRP A 46 20.76 3.74 -18.43
CA TRP A 46 21.54 2.71 -19.14
C TRP A 46 22.77 2.18 -18.37
N LEU A 47 23.02 2.69 -17.17
CA LEU A 47 24.20 2.34 -16.39
C LEU A 47 23.82 1.37 -15.26
N PRO A 48 24.43 0.17 -15.20
CA PRO A 48 24.35 -0.68 -14.04
C PRO A 48 24.88 0.09 -12.83
N ARG A 49 24.01 0.37 -11.86
CA ARG A 49 24.48 0.80 -10.54
C ARG A 49 24.83 -0.44 -9.72
N PRO A 50 25.92 -0.41 -8.92
CA PRO A 50 26.19 -1.47 -7.98
C PRO A 50 24.98 -1.66 -7.06
N ARG A 51 24.69 -2.91 -6.71
CA ARG A 51 23.64 -3.21 -5.73
C ARG A 51 24.12 -2.72 -4.37
N ASP A 52 23.47 -1.68 -3.88
CA ASP A 52 23.77 -1.07 -2.60
C ASP A 52 22.56 -1.27 -1.69
N GLU A 53 22.66 -2.23 -0.77
CA GLU A 53 21.58 -2.55 0.16
C GLU A 53 21.28 -1.41 1.12
N SER A 54 22.21 -0.46 1.35
CA SER A 54 21.96 0.73 2.18
C SER A 54 20.85 1.63 1.62
N ARG A 55 20.52 1.49 0.33
CA ARG A 55 19.40 2.18 -0.30
C ARG A 55 18.05 1.76 0.26
N LYS A 56 17.94 0.55 0.81
CA LYS A 56 16.74 0.13 1.55
C LYS A 56 16.61 0.95 2.81
N ASP A 57 17.70 1.20 3.52
CA ASP A 57 17.69 1.97 4.76
C ASP A 57 17.31 3.44 4.53
N MET A 58 17.65 3.99 3.36
CA MET A 58 17.25 5.34 2.92
C MET A 58 15.73 5.55 2.74
N VAL A 59 14.92 4.48 2.71
CA VAL A 59 13.46 4.62 2.64
C VAL A 59 12.92 4.90 4.05
N ASP A 60 12.47 6.12 4.31
CA ASP A 60 11.99 6.52 5.63
C ASP A 60 10.67 5.83 6.03
N GLU A 61 9.75 5.71 5.07
CA GLU A 61 8.40 5.21 5.30
C GLU A 61 7.94 4.29 4.17
N ILE A 62 7.25 3.21 4.55
CA ILE A 62 6.63 2.26 3.63
C ILE A 62 5.12 2.39 3.80
N VAL A 63 4.42 2.86 2.76
CA VAL A 63 2.96 2.94 2.77
C VAL A 63 2.42 1.97 1.74
N LEU A 64 1.60 1.03 2.19
CA LEU A 64 0.86 0.15 1.29
C LEU A 64 -0.45 0.83 0.87
N VAL A 65 -0.80 0.73 -0.41
CA VAL A 65 -2.00 1.36 -0.98
C VAL A 65 -2.68 0.39 -1.95
N GLY A 66 -4.01 0.40 -1.96
CA GLY A 66 -4.85 -0.43 -2.83
C GLY A 66 -5.29 -1.75 -2.19
N GLY A 67 -6.38 -2.34 -2.71
CA GLY A 67 -6.97 -3.55 -2.13
C GLY A 67 -6.07 -4.78 -2.16
N GLY A 68 -5.19 -4.90 -3.16
CA GLY A 68 -4.22 -6.00 -3.26
C GLY A 68 -3.21 -6.03 -2.11
N ALA A 69 -2.96 -4.89 -1.47
CA ALA A 69 -2.10 -4.79 -0.30
C ALA A 69 -2.68 -5.45 0.96
N ARG A 70 -3.97 -5.82 0.97
CA ARG A 70 -4.57 -6.59 2.06
C ARG A 70 -4.08 -8.04 2.09
N MET A 71 -3.40 -8.52 1.05
CA MET A 71 -2.81 -9.85 1.00
C MET A 71 -1.72 -10.00 2.08
N PRO A 72 -1.88 -10.90 3.07
CA PRO A 72 -0.92 -11.04 4.18
C PRO A 72 0.51 -11.34 3.70
N LYS A 73 0.63 -12.19 2.68
CA LYS A 73 1.93 -12.54 2.10
C LYS A 73 2.68 -11.36 1.51
N LEU A 74 1.98 -10.42 0.87
CA LEU A 74 2.60 -9.23 0.29
C LEU A 74 3.17 -8.33 1.39
N SER A 75 2.42 -8.12 2.47
CA SER A 75 2.91 -7.34 3.62
C SER A 75 4.16 -7.99 4.24
N GLN A 76 4.19 -9.32 4.36
CA GLN A 76 5.35 -10.06 4.85
C GLN A 76 6.56 -9.90 3.93
N LEU A 77 6.39 -10.08 2.62
CA LEU A 77 7.49 -9.94 1.64
C LEU A 77 8.08 -8.53 1.64
N VAL A 78 7.25 -7.51 1.82
CA VAL A 78 7.69 -6.11 1.92
C VAL A 78 8.44 -5.88 3.25
N GLU A 79 7.92 -6.37 4.38
CA GLU A 79 8.63 -6.33 5.67
C GLU A 79 10.01 -6.99 5.57
N ASP A 80 10.08 -8.21 5.04
CA ASP A 80 11.32 -8.96 4.86
C ASP A 80 12.32 -8.22 3.95
N TYR A 81 11.82 -7.60 2.87
CA TYR A 81 12.65 -6.85 1.93
C TYR A 81 13.32 -5.63 2.59
N PHE A 82 12.62 -4.93 3.48
CA PHE A 82 13.09 -3.75 4.21
C PHE A 82 13.59 -4.08 5.63
N HIS A 83 14.26 -5.23 5.80
CA HIS A 83 14.93 -5.61 7.05
C HIS A 83 14.00 -5.68 8.29
N GLY A 84 12.76 -6.10 8.08
CA GLY A 84 11.73 -6.22 9.13
C GLY A 84 11.00 -4.91 9.44
N ARG A 85 11.23 -3.83 8.69
CA ARG A 85 10.48 -2.57 8.87
C ARG A 85 9.03 -2.74 8.42
N ARG A 86 8.12 -2.52 9.37
CA ARG A 86 6.67 -2.64 9.14
C ARG A 86 6.14 -1.49 8.29
N PRO A 87 5.32 -1.77 7.27
CA PRO A 87 4.55 -0.75 6.59
C PRO A 87 3.70 0.06 7.57
N ASN A 88 3.63 1.37 7.35
CA ASN A 88 2.82 2.27 8.16
C ASN A 88 1.34 2.07 7.85
N SER A 89 0.72 1.23 8.68
CA SER A 89 -0.73 1.05 8.73
C SER A 89 -1.37 2.05 9.70
N ARG A 90 -0.96 3.34 9.68
CA ARG A 90 -1.45 4.36 10.63
C ARG A 90 -2.98 4.22 10.82
N LYS A 91 -3.39 4.15 12.09
CA LYS A 91 -4.63 3.57 12.65
C LYS A 91 -5.99 4.18 12.20
N GLY A 92 -6.16 4.60 10.95
CA GLY A 92 -7.43 5.14 10.49
C GLY A 92 -7.59 5.37 8.99
N VAL A 93 -6.60 4.99 8.17
CA VAL A 93 -6.74 5.06 6.71
C VAL A 93 -6.75 3.64 6.16
N GLU A 94 -7.90 3.24 5.63
CA GLU A 94 -8.02 1.99 4.89
C GLU A 94 -7.14 2.02 3.63
N LEU A 95 -6.46 0.91 3.34
CA LEU A 95 -5.56 0.76 2.18
C LEU A 95 -6.24 1.15 0.86
N GLU A 96 -7.54 0.85 0.74
CA GLU A 96 -8.38 1.14 -0.43
C GLU A 96 -8.79 2.62 -0.51
N ASP A 97 -8.93 3.30 0.63
CA ASP A 97 -9.38 4.68 0.71
C ASP A 97 -8.24 5.70 0.54
N ALA A 98 -6.99 5.29 0.72
CA ALA A 98 -5.85 6.20 0.77
C ALA A 98 -5.78 7.12 -0.46
N ILE A 99 -6.04 6.59 -1.66
CA ILE A 99 -6.05 7.35 -2.92
C ILE A 99 -7.22 8.34 -2.96
N VAL A 100 -8.40 7.94 -2.49
CA VAL A 100 -9.59 8.81 -2.50
C VAL A 100 -9.40 9.95 -1.51
N ARG A 101 -8.88 9.66 -0.32
CA ARG A 101 -8.58 10.67 0.71
C ARG A 101 -7.54 11.67 0.22
N SER A 102 -6.44 11.20 -0.37
CA SER A 102 -5.41 12.09 -0.90
C SER A 102 -5.92 12.94 -2.06
N THR A 103 -6.69 12.35 -2.99
CA THR A 103 -7.32 13.07 -4.11
C THR A 103 -8.29 14.14 -3.62
N THR A 104 -9.07 13.83 -2.58
CA THR A 104 -10.02 14.78 -1.98
C THR A 104 -9.31 15.95 -1.30
N ILE A 105 -8.17 15.69 -0.67
CA ILE A 105 -7.31 16.74 -0.12
C ILE A 105 -6.81 17.60 -1.27
N LEU A 106 -6.23 17.01 -2.32
CA LEU A 106 -5.63 17.71 -3.45
C LEU A 106 -6.63 18.46 -4.34
N SER A 107 -7.91 18.06 -4.38
CA SER A 107 -8.92 18.68 -5.24
C SER A 107 -9.34 20.09 -4.78
N ARG A 108 -9.07 20.45 -3.53
CA ARG A 108 -9.36 21.81 -3.05
C ARG A 108 -8.33 22.77 -3.63
N HIS A 109 -8.79 23.83 -4.31
CA HIS A 109 -7.92 24.88 -4.87
C HIS A 109 -6.98 25.53 -3.83
N LYS A 110 -7.32 25.47 -2.53
CA LYS A 110 -6.47 25.95 -1.43
C LYS A 110 -5.52 24.90 -0.85
N ALA A 111 -5.66 23.62 -1.20
CA ALA A 111 -4.86 22.50 -0.67
C ALA A 111 -3.36 22.61 -0.91
N ALA A 112 -2.95 23.34 -1.95
CA ALA A 112 -1.53 23.61 -2.19
C ALA A 112 -0.83 24.31 -1.01
N HIS A 113 -1.57 25.07 -0.19
CA HIS A 113 -1.03 25.69 1.04
C HIS A 113 -1.15 24.81 2.29
N TYR A 114 -1.88 23.70 2.23
CA TYR A 114 -2.21 22.87 3.38
C TYR A 114 -1.34 21.62 3.50
N LEU A 115 -0.24 21.47 2.75
CA LEU A 115 0.63 20.30 2.90
C LEU A 115 1.20 20.19 4.33
N GLU A 116 1.51 21.31 4.99
CA GLU A 116 1.94 21.33 6.39
C GLU A 116 0.78 21.04 7.36
N GLU A 117 -0.40 21.65 7.17
CA GLU A 117 -1.58 21.35 8.02
C GLU A 117 -2.09 19.92 7.82
N CYS A 118 -1.91 19.32 6.64
CA CYS A 118 -2.21 17.91 6.38
C CYS A 118 -1.17 16.99 7.06
N PHE A 119 0.08 17.44 7.20
CA PHE A 119 1.11 16.75 7.96
C PHE A 119 0.74 16.77 9.46
N ASP A 120 0.42 17.93 10.02
CA ASP A 120 -0.09 18.04 11.39
C ASP A 120 -1.42 17.26 11.55
N TYR A 121 -2.30 17.20 10.55
CA TYR A 121 -3.52 16.38 10.61
C TYR A 121 -3.26 14.86 10.68
N LEU A 122 -2.22 14.38 9.99
CA LEU A 122 -1.84 12.96 9.98
C LEU A 122 -0.93 12.60 11.14
N TYR A 123 -0.16 13.56 11.67
CA TYR A 123 0.91 13.35 12.64
C TYR A 123 0.66 13.97 14.03
N ASP A 124 -0.15 15.01 14.13
CA ASP A 124 -0.54 15.64 15.38
C ASP A 124 -1.80 14.99 15.95
N LYS A 125 -1.82 14.85 17.27
CA LYS A 125 -2.96 14.34 18.02
C LYS A 125 -3.61 15.51 18.71
N ASP A 126 -4.77 15.93 18.23
CA ASP A 126 -5.75 16.53 19.14
C ASP A 126 -5.93 15.54 20.30
N GLY A 127 -5.89 16.00 21.55
CA GLY A 127 -6.01 15.17 22.76
C GLY A 127 -7.30 14.31 22.88
N ARG A 128 -8.08 14.22 21.81
CA ARG A 128 -9.31 13.43 21.63
C ARG A 128 -9.19 12.31 20.58
N GLY A 129 -8.09 12.23 19.82
CA GLY A 129 -7.80 11.09 18.93
C GLY A 129 -8.77 10.83 17.77
N LEU A 130 -9.56 11.83 17.35
CA LEU A 130 -10.55 11.71 16.28
C LEU A 130 -10.19 12.61 15.08
N PRO A 131 -10.21 12.10 13.84
CA PRO A 131 -10.04 12.94 12.65
C PRO A 131 -11.24 13.89 12.52
N SER A 132 -10.97 15.19 12.49
CA SER A 132 -11.98 16.25 12.59
C SER A 132 -12.76 16.55 11.30
N PHE A 133 -12.58 15.79 10.21
CA PHE A 133 -13.31 16.04 8.96
C PHE A 133 -14.61 15.23 8.87
N VAL A 134 -15.62 15.66 9.62
CA VAL A 134 -17.00 15.55 9.15
C VAL A 134 -17.17 16.69 8.15
N PHE A 135 -17.48 16.39 6.88
CA PHE A 135 -17.90 17.42 5.93
C PHE A 135 -19.13 18.12 6.50
N ARG A 136 -18.96 19.23 7.21
CA ARG A 136 -20.02 20.23 7.27
C ARG A 136 -20.06 20.84 5.88
N THR A 137 -21.09 20.51 5.12
CA THR A 137 -21.56 21.42 4.08
C THR A 137 -21.73 22.78 4.74
N SER A 138 -21.12 23.83 4.21
CA SER A 138 -21.64 25.16 4.52
C SER A 138 -23.10 25.17 4.09
N ASP A 139 -23.99 25.52 5.02
CA ASP A 139 -25.27 26.12 4.65
C ASP A 139 -25.04 27.33 3.73
#